data_AF-A0A816H6R2-F1
#
_entry.id   AF-A0A816H6R2-F1
#
_cell.length_a   1.000
_cell.length_b   1.000
_cell.length_c   1.000
_cell.angle_alpha   90.00
_cell.angle_beta   90.00
_cell.angle_gamma   90.00
#
_symmetry.space_group_name_H-M   'P 1'
#
loop_
_entity.id
_entity.type
_entity.pdbx_description
1 polymer ?
#
loop_
_entity_poly.entity_id
_entity_poly.type
_entity_poly.pdbx_seq_one_letter_code
_entity_poly.pdbx_strand_id
1 'polypeptide(L)'
;MIDNLKSTTAFQQGQQRTKPFRRFLRKFLNDWSLNFAAMLAYNLLIALLPIAVALFGILGLVLKNNDEARENIKNKIIHSFPSDNTTQSGIRQVVDLAFGQLSKDAGGLLAIGIIFALFGSSRLFIAIDKCMNI
;
A
#
# COMPACT_ATOMS: atom_id res chain seq x y z
N MET A 1 -52.02 -27.51 -3.05
CA MET A 1 -51.19 -28.09 -4.15
C MET A 1 -50.50 -27.03 -5.00
N ILE A 2 -51.07 -25.81 -5.15
CA ILE A 2 -50.54 -24.73 -5.99
C ILE A 2 -49.32 -24.01 -5.37
N ASP A 3 -49.24 -23.90 -4.04
CA ASP A 3 -48.13 -23.21 -3.35
C ASP A 3 -46.78 -23.94 -3.45
N ASN A 4 -46.81 -25.27 -3.62
CA ASN A 4 -45.61 -26.11 -3.74
C ASN A 4 -44.96 -26.02 -5.14
N LEU A 5 -45.74 -25.63 -6.15
CA LEU A 5 -45.23 -25.40 -7.51
C LEU A 5 -44.55 -24.03 -7.61
N LYS A 6 -45.10 -23.01 -6.94
CA LYS A 6 -44.56 -21.64 -6.93
C LYS A 6 -43.20 -21.56 -6.24
N SER A 7 -43.03 -22.27 -5.11
CA SER A 7 -41.74 -22.36 -4.41
C SER A 7 -40.69 -23.05 -5.28
N THR A 8 -41.02 -24.18 -5.91
CA THR A 8 -40.10 -24.93 -6.79
C THR A 8 -39.60 -24.08 -7.97
N THR A 9 -40.47 -23.30 -8.63
CA THR A 9 -40.05 -22.38 -9.70
C THR A 9 -39.19 -21.21 -9.22
N ALA A 10 -39.47 -20.66 -8.03
CA ALA A 10 -38.66 -19.59 -7.43
C ALA A 10 -37.25 -20.09 -7.04
N PHE A 11 -37.15 -21.30 -6.48
CA PHE A 11 -35.87 -21.96 -6.19
C PHE A 11 -35.11 -22.32 -7.47
N GLN A 12 -35.77 -22.78 -8.53
CA GLN A 12 -35.14 -23.07 -9.82
C GLN A 12 -34.65 -21.80 -10.54
N GLN A 13 -35.39 -20.68 -10.50
CA GLN A 13 -34.94 -19.40 -11.04
C GLN A 13 -33.74 -18.82 -10.25
N GLY A 14 -33.73 -18.95 -8.92
CA GLY A 14 -32.58 -18.58 -8.08
C GLY A 14 -31.33 -19.41 -8.38
N GLN A 15 -31.49 -20.72 -8.62
CA GLN A 15 -30.38 -21.58 -9.05
C GLN A 15 -29.88 -21.27 -10.46
N GLN A 16 -30.75 -20.91 -11.42
CA GLN A 16 -30.31 -20.53 -12.76
C GLN A 16 -29.55 -19.20 -12.79
N ARG A 17 -29.89 -18.25 -11.90
CA ARG A 17 -29.20 -16.96 -11.79
C ARG A 17 -27.81 -17.04 -11.15
N THR A 18 -27.55 -18.02 -10.29
CA THR A 18 -26.24 -18.20 -9.63
C THR A 18 -25.27 -19.11 -10.40
N LYS A 19 -25.78 -19.97 -11.30
CA LYS A 19 -24.97 -20.79 -12.21
C LYS A 19 -23.94 -20.00 -13.05
N PRO A 20 -24.26 -18.86 -13.68
CA PRO A 20 -23.28 -18.11 -14.46
C PRO A 20 -22.16 -17.55 -13.58
N PHE A 21 -22.48 -16.98 -12.41
CA PHE A 21 -21.47 -16.47 -11.49
C PHE A 21 -20.58 -17.57 -10.94
N ARG A 22 -21.14 -18.69 -10.47
CA ARG A 22 -20.34 -19.85 -10.02
C ARG A 22 -19.45 -20.42 -11.13
N ARG A 23 -19.94 -20.47 -12.38
CA ARG A 23 -19.17 -20.94 -13.54
C ARG A 23 -18.05 -19.96 -13.88
N PHE A 24 -18.32 -18.66 -13.86
CA PHE A 24 -17.30 -17.63 -14.01
C PHE A 24 -16.24 -17.73 -12.91
N LEU A 25 -16.65 -17.78 -11.64
CA LEU A 25 -15.72 -17.87 -10.52
C LEU A 25 -14.86 -19.14 -10.60
N ARG A 26 -15.47 -20.28 -10.91
CA ARG A 26 -14.72 -21.53 -11.10
C ARG A 26 -13.74 -21.43 -12.27
N LYS A 27 -14.12 -20.79 -13.37
CA LYS A 27 -13.23 -20.59 -14.52
C LYS A 27 -12.10 -19.61 -14.18
N PHE A 28 -12.41 -18.49 -13.56
CA PHE A 28 -11.45 -17.48 -13.10
C PHE A 28 -10.43 -18.04 -12.11
N LEU A 29 -10.88 -18.84 -11.14
CA LEU A 29 -10.02 -19.51 -10.16
C LEU A 29 -9.17 -20.63 -10.77
N ASN A 30 -9.65 -21.25 -11.85
CA ASN A 30 -8.97 -22.35 -12.54
C ASN A 30 -8.13 -21.85 -13.74
N ASP A 31 -8.26 -20.57 -14.10
CA ASP A 31 -7.45 -19.87 -15.08
C ASP A 31 -6.17 -19.32 -14.39
N TRP A 32 -5.16 -19.04 -15.20
CA TRP A 32 -3.91 -18.43 -14.75
C TRP A 32 -4.05 -17.00 -14.23
N SER A 33 -5.26 -16.43 -14.26
CA SER A 33 -5.54 -15.06 -13.81
C SER A 33 -5.11 -14.81 -12.36
N LEU A 34 -5.30 -15.77 -11.45
CA LEU A 34 -4.83 -15.62 -10.08
C LEU A 34 -3.31 -15.69 -9.96
N ASN A 35 -2.65 -16.51 -10.78
CA ASN A 35 -1.19 -16.59 -10.81
C ASN A 35 -0.58 -15.27 -11.32
N PHE A 36 -1.17 -14.67 -12.36
CA PHE A 36 -0.75 -13.35 -12.85
C PHE A 36 -1.02 -12.25 -11.83
N ALA A 37 -2.18 -12.26 -11.17
CA ALA A 37 -2.47 -11.32 -10.08
C ALA A 37 -1.47 -11.46 -8.92
N ALA A 38 -1.10 -12.68 -8.53
CA ALA A 38 -0.10 -12.93 -7.50
C ALA A 38 1.30 -12.44 -7.93
N MET A 39 1.68 -12.67 -9.18
CA MET A 39 2.95 -12.18 -9.74
C MET A 39 3.01 -10.65 -9.73
N LEU A 40 1.94 -9.98 -10.14
CA LEU A 40 1.83 -8.51 -10.10
C LEU A 40 1.89 -7.98 -8.67
N ALA A 41 1.11 -8.56 -7.76
CA ALA A 41 1.08 -8.15 -6.36
C ALA A 41 2.47 -8.27 -5.71
N TYR A 42 3.18 -9.36 -5.96
CA TYR A 42 4.55 -9.54 -5.48
C TYR A 42 5.50 -8.47 -6.00
N ASN A 43 5.53 -8.24 -7.32
CA ASN A 43 6.42 -7.24 -7.91
C ASN A 43 6.06 -5.82 -7.45
N LEU A 44 4.77 -5.53 -7.26
CA LEU A 44 4.29 -4.24 -6.75
C LEU A 44 4.77 -4.02 -5.31
N LEU A 45 4.60 -5.02 -4.44
CA LEU A 45 5.01 -4.93 -3.04
C LEU A 45 6.52 -4.69 -2.91
N ILE A 46 7.33 -5.39 -3.72
CA ILE A 46 8.78 -5.21 -3.75
C ILE A 46 9.16 -3.83 -4.29
N ALA A 47 8.48 -3.32 -5.32
CA ALA A 47 8.73 -1.98 -5.86
C ALA A 47 8.33 -0.87 -4.88
N LEU A 48 7.35 -1.11 -4.01
CA LEU A 48 6.83 -0.11 -3.07
C LEU A 48 7.83 0.28 -1.99
N LEU A 49 8.70 -0.65 -1.56
CA LEU A 49 9.71 -0.39 -0.53
C LEU A 49 10.71 0.72 -0.93
N PRO A 50 11.44 0.61 -2.05
CA PRO A 50 12.37 1.68 -2.43
C PRO A 50 11.67 2.98 -2.82
N ILE A 51 10.44 2.91 -3.34
CA ILE A 51 9.60 4.10 -3.57
C ILE A 51 9.31 4.81 -2.26
N ALA A 52 8.92 4.08 -1.21
CA ALA A 52 8.69 4.66 0.11
C ALA A 52 9.97 5.32 0.66
N VAL A 53 11.13 4.66 0.53
CA VAL A 53 12.42 5.24 0.94
C VAL A 53 12.72 6.53 0.18
N ALA A 54 12.49 6.56 -1.14
CA ALA A 54 12.66 7.77 -1.94
C ALA A 54 11.72 8.90 -1.47
N LEU A 55 10.45 8.57 -1.17
CA LEU A 55 9.49 9.53 -0.62
C LEU A 55 9.92 10.08 0.74
N PHE A 56 10.45 9.24 1.63
CA PHE A 56 11.01 9.72 2.91
C PHE A 56 12.22 10.62 2.69
N GLY A 57 13.08 10.32 1.73
CA GLY A 57 14.17 11.21 1.33
C GLY A 57 13.68 12.57 0.83
N ILE A 58 12.66 12.58 -0.04
CA ILE A 58 12.01 13.81 -0.53
C ILE A 58 11.42 14.60 0.64
N LEU A 59 10.65 13.95 1.51
CA LEU A 59 10.05 14.59 2.69
C LEU A 59 11.12 15.18 3.61
N GLY A 60 12.20 14.44 3.87
CA GLY A 60 13.32 14.93 4.67
C GLY A 60 13.97 16.19 4.09
N LEU A 61 14.13 16.26 2.77
CA LEU A 61 14.65 17.46 2.10
C LEU A 61 13.68 18.64 2.16
N VAL A 62 12.39 18.39 1.91
CA VAL A 62 11.35 19.44 1.97
C VAL A 62 11.23 20.01 3.38
N LEU A 63 11.20 19.15 4.41
CA LEU A 63 11.11 19.57 5.81
C LEU A 63 12.40 20.22 6.32
N LYS A 64 13.55 19.86 5.77
CA LYS A 64 14.83 20.55 6.06
C LYS A 64 14.79 22.01 5.64
N ASN A 65 14.06 22.34 4.57
CA ASN A 65 14.00 23.69 4.02
C ASN A 65 12.83 24.53 4.56
N ASN A 66 11.97 23.96 5.42
CA ASN A 66 10.83 24.63 6.02
C ASN A 66 10.73 24.32 7.51
N ASP A 67 11.41 25.13 8.32
CA ASP A 67 11.45 24.96 9.77
C ASP A 67 10.07 25.10 10.42
N GLU A 68 9.20 25.99 9.91
CA GLU A 68 7.84 26.18 10.42
C GLU A 68 6.99 24.91 10.24
N ALA A 69 6.98 24.34 9.04
CA ALA A 69 6.27 23.10 8.76
C ALA A 69 6.80 21.95 9.61
N ARG A 70 8.12 21.87 9.80
CA ARG A 70 8.76 20.85 10.63
C ARG A 70 8.30 20.95 12.08
N GLU A 71 8.40 22.14 12.70
CA GLU A 71 8.01 22.33 14.09
C GLU A 71 6.49 22.15 14.30
N ASN A 72 5.66 22.56 13.34
CA ASN A 72 4.22 22.30 13.36
C ASN A 72 3.89 20.80 13.39
N ILE A 73 4.57 20.00 12.56
CA ILE A 73 4.37 18.54 12.53
C ILE A 73 4.89 17.91 13.82
N LYS A 74 6.09 18.26 14.29
CA LYS A 74 6.64 17.76 15.55
C LYS A 74 5.67 18.02 16.70
N ASN A 75 5.19 19.26 16.83
CA ASN A 75 4.28 19.65 17.89
C ASN A 75 2.97 18.85 17.80
N LYS A 76 2.39 18.65 16.62
CA LYS A 76 1.20 17.79 16.47
C LYS A 76 1.44 16.34 16.90
N ILE A 77 2.60 15.77 16.56
CA ILE A 77 2.97 14.41 16.97
C ILE A 77 3.06 14.36 18.49
N ILE A 78 3.80 15.28 19.12
CA ILE A 78 4.01 15.32 20.57
C ILE A 78 2.68 15.47 21.33
N HIS A 79 1.77 16.33 20.86
CA HIS A 79 0.47 16.56 21.51
C HIS A 79 -0.54 15.43 21.26
N SER A 80 -0.24 14.46 20.38
CA SER A 80 -1.08 13.28 20.19
C SER A 80 -0.87 12.23 21.27
N PHE A 81 0.13 12.41 22.14
CA PHE A 81 0.43 11.51 23.25
C PHE A 81 0.01 12.10 24.61
N PRO A 82 -0.15 11.26 25.65
CA PRO A 82 -0.56 11.70 27.00
C PRO A 82 0.37 12.80 27.54
N SER A 83 -0.24 13.83 28.16
CA SER A 83 0.44 15.04 28.67
C SER A 83 1.18 14.85 30.00
N ASP A 84 1.59 13.62 30.33
CA ASP A 84 2.41 13.39 31.52
C ASP A 84 3.82 13.91 31.24
N ASN A 85 4.34 14.77 32.13
CA ASN A 85 5.62 15.48 31.96
C ASN A 85 6.79 14.57 31.56
N THR A 86 6.82 13.34 32.10
CA THR A 86 7.85 12.33 31.82
C THR A 86 7.69 11.71 30.43
N THR A 87 6.45 11.43 30.02
CA THR A 87 6.13 10.84 28.71
C THR A 87 6.38 11.84 27.59
N GLN A 88 6.01 13.10 27.80
CA GLN A 88 6.11 14.14 26.81
C GLN A 88 7.56 14.56 26.53
N SER A 89 8.43 14.56 27.54
CA SER A 89 9.86 14.84 27.37
C SER A 89 10.59 13.73 26.62
N GLY A 90 10.29 12.46 26.93
CA GLY A 90 10.82 11.31 26.19
C GLY A 90 10.38 11.32 24.72
N ILE A 91 9.10 11.59 24.44
CA ILE A 91 8.58 11.64 23.07
C ILE A 91 9.19 12.81 22.30
N ARG A 92 9.32 13.99 22.91
CA ARG A 92 10.02 15.13 22.31
C ARG A 92 11.42 14.74 21.85
N GLN A 93 12.20 14.08 22.71
CA GLN A 93 13.54 13.62 22.37
C GLN A 93 13.54 12.63 21.19
N VAL A 94 12.64 11.65 21.19
CA VAL A 94 12.53 10.67 20.09
C VAL A 94 12.14 11.36 18.79
N VAL A 95 11.19 12.29 18.83
CA VAL A 95 10.75 13.07 17.66
C VAL A 95 11.88 13.95 17.15
N ASP A 96 12.58 14.69 18.01
CA ASP A 96 13.70 15.54 17.61
C ASP A 96 14.84 14.72 16.99
N LEU A 97 15.18 13.57 17.57
CA LEU A 97 16.14 12.64 16.99
C LEU A 97 15.69 12.11 15.62
N ALA A 98 14.43 11.70 15.49
CA ALA A 98 13.90 11.17 14.23
C ALA A 98 13.93 12.22 13.11
N PHE A 99 13.46 13.44 13.37
CA PHE A 99 13.47 14.53 12.38
C PHE A 99 14.88 15.05 12.10
N GLY A 100 15.77 15.04 13.11
CA GLY A 100 17.18 15.37 12.96
C GLY A 100 17.90 14.39 12.04
N GLN A 101 17.73 13.08 12.29
CA GLN A 101 18.30 12.02 11.46
C GLN A 101 17.72 12.04 10.04
N LEU A 102 16.39 12.18 9.92
CA LEU A 102 15.72 12.25 8.64
C LEU A 102 16.24 13.41 7.78
N SER A 103 16.42 14.60 8.37
CA SER A 103 16.92 15.78 7.64
C SER A 103 18.40 15.66 7.28
N LYS A 104 19.20 14.99 8.13
CA LYS A 104 20.63 14.76 7.90
C LYS A 104 20.87 13.76 6.77
N ASP A 105 20.13 12.66 6.77
CA ASP A 105 20.34 11.55 5.84
C ASP A 105 19.42 11.64 4.60
N ALA A 106 18.53 12.63 4.53
CA ALA A 106 17.52 12.79 3.48
C ALA A 106 18.09 12.64 2.06
N GLY A 107 19.24 13.27 1.78
CA GLY A 107 19.89 13.20 0.46
C GLY A 107 20.40 11.80 0.14
N GLY A 108 20.98 11.11 1.12
CA GLY A 108 21.45 9.73 0.97
C GLY A 108 20.29 8.75 0.80
N LEU A 109 19.24 8.89 1.62
CA LEU A 109 17.99 8.12 1.48
C LEU A 109 17.36 8.31 0.11
N LEU A 110 17.29 9.55 -0.38
CA LEU A 110 16.73 9.84 -1.70
C LEU A 110 17.56 9.20 -2.81
N ALA A 111 18.88 9.32 -2.76
CA ALA A 111 19.76 8.75 -3.78
C ALA A 111 19.63 7.22 -3.84
N ILE A 112 19.72 6.54 -2.69
CA ILE A 112 19.56 5.09 -2.58
C ILE A 112 18.15 4.69 -3.00
N GLY A 113 17.13 5.38 -2.50
CA GLY A 113 15.72 5.15 -2.82
C GLY A 113 15.46 5.20 -4.32
N ILE A 114 15.96 6.22 -5.02
CA ILE A 114 15.81 6.35 -6.47
C ILE A 114 16.49 5.20 -7.20
N ILE A 115 17.74 4.86 -6.85
CA ILE A 115 18.47 3.77 -7.51
C ILE A 115 17.68 2.47 -7.40
N PHE A 116 17.28 2.08 -6.19
CA PHE A 116 16.51 0.85 -5.99
C PHE A 116 15.08 0.95 -6.56
N ALA A 117 14.47 2.13 -6.59
CA ALA A 117 13.14 2.33 -7.15
C ALA A 117 13.17 2.11 -8.67
N LEU A 118 14.21 2.58 -9.36
CA LEU A 118 14.37 2.30 -10.80
C LEU A 118 14.45 0.80 -11.08
N PHE A 119 15.21 0.04 -10.28
CA PHE A 119 15.26 -1.42 -10.40
C PHE A 119 13.92 -2.09 -10.07
N GLY A 120 13.28 -1.70 -8.97
CA GLY A 120 11.99 -2.23 -8.53
C GLY A 120 10.87 -1.96 -9.54
N SER A 121 10.77 -0.73 -10.02
CA SER A 121 9.78 -0.30 -11.01
C SER A 121 10.01 -0.96 -12.36
N SER A 122 11.26 -1.15 -12.80
CA SER A 122 11.57 -1.87 -14.04
C SER A 122 11.03 -3.31 -14.00
N ARG A 123 11.22 -4.01 -12.87
CA ARG A 123 10.67 -5.37 -12.68
C ARG A 123 9.14 -5.39 -12.67
N LEU A 124 8.51 -4.40 -12.03
CA LEU A 124 7.06 -4.26 -12.04
C LEU A 124 6.53 -4.05 -13.46
N PHE A 125 7.17 -3.18 -14.25
CA PHE A 125 6.76 -2.93 -15.62
C PHE A 125 6.89 -4.19 -16.50
N ILE A 126 7.99 -4.94 -16.38
CA ILE A 126 8.16 -6.23 -17.06
C ILE A 126 7.07 -7.23 -16.64
N ALA A 127 6.67 -7.24 -15.37
CA ALA A 127 5.60 -8.12 -14.89
C ALA A 127 4.24 -7.72 -15.48
N ILE A 128 3.95 -6.43 -15.61
CA ILE A 128 2.75 -5.91 -16.27
C ILE A 128 2.72 -6.33 -17.73
N ASP A 129 3.81 -6.10 -18.47
CA ASP A 129 3.91 -6.48 -19.88
C ASP A 129 3.66 -7.98 -20.07
N LYS A 130 4.28 -8.83 -19.26
CA LYS A 130 4.07 -10.29 -19.30
C LYS A 130 2.64 -10.72 -19.01
N CYS A 131 1.92 -9.99 -18.16
CA CYS A 131 0.53 -10.32 -17.83
C CYS A 131 -0.45 -9.80 -18.89
N MET A 132 -0.10 -8.73 -19.60
CA MET A 132 -0.97 -8.09 -20.62
C MET A 132 -0.74 -8.64 -22.03
N ASN A 133 0.46 -9.15 -22.32
CA ASN A 133 0.86 -9.66 -23.62
C ASN A 133 0.70 -11.20 -23.74
N ILE A 134 -0.14 -11.80 -22.88
CA ILE A 134 -0.51 -13.22 -22.88
C ILE A 134 -1.89 -13.39 -23.50
#